data_AF-A0A9C9DGF5-F1
#
_entry.id   AF-A0A9C9DGF5-F1
#
_cell.length_a   1.000
_cell.length_b   1.000
_cell.length_c   1.000
_cell.angle_alpha   90.00
_cell.angle_beta   90.00
_cell.angle_gamma   90.00
#
_symmetry.space_group_name_H-M   'P 1'
#
loop_
_entity.id
_entity.type
_entity.pdbx_description
1 polymer ?
#
loop_
_entity_poly.entity_id
_entity_poly.type
_entity_poly.pdbx_seq_one_letter_code
_entity_poly.pdbx_strand_id
1 'polypeptide(L)'
;MPTPEEWDSAVEKAIRRAMEEGQFDDLPGAGKPLDLGENPFEDPAAWAANRLLRNNDLAPAWIQERRGIEADIEAARERLARSWRWYYALTGGQGGTWADDHWKRAETAFRDTVADLNRRIRDYNLKAPFSNLQRAPLDVEKEIERVKRGNQ
;
A
#
# COMPACT_ATOMS: atom_id res chain seq x y z
N MET A 1 -24.39 32.31 41.51
CA MET A 1 -23.78 31.84 40.25
C MET A 1 -23.69 33.04 39.34
N PRO A 2 -22.53 33.36 38.75
CA PRO A 2 -22.40 34.49 37.84
C PRO A 2 -23.24 34.29 36.58
N THR A 3 -23.76 35.38 36.00
CA THR A 3 -24.54 35.34 34.76
C THR A 3 -23.63 35.13 33.54
N PRO A 4 -24.14 34.63 32.40
CA PRO A 4 -23.34 34.49 31.17
C PRO A 4 -22.63 35.79 30.75
N GLU A 5 -23.27 36.95 30.95
CA GLU A 5 -22.69 38.27 30.66
C GLU A 5 -21.52 38.63 31.58
N GLU A 6 -21.58 38.23 32.86
CA GLU A 6 -20.48 38.41 33.82
C GLU A 6 -19.28 37.52 33.46
N TRP A 7 -19.52 36.32 32.92
CA TRP A 7 -18.47 35.44 32.41
C TRP A 7 -17.79 36.01 31.17
N ASP A 8 -18.55 36.50 30.19
CA ASP A 8 -17.99 37.12 28.98
C ASP A 8 -17.12 38.33 29.32
N SER A 9 -17.59 39.20 30.24
CA SER A 9 -16.83 40.35 30.72
C SER A 9 -15.53 39.95 31.45
N ALA A 10 -15.58 38.87 32.24
CA ALA A 10 -14.40 38.36 32.94
C ALA A 10 -13.39 37.74 31.96
N VAL A 11 -13.86 37.01 30.95
CA VAL A 11 -13.04 36.39 29.91
C VAL A 11 -12.36 37.47 29.05
N GLU A 12 -13.08 38.50 28.60
CA GLU A 12 -12.50 39.61 27.84
C GLU A 12 -11.42 40.35 28.64
N LYS A 13 -11.64 40.59 29.93
CA LYS A 13 -10.64 41.21 30.81
C LYS A 13 -9.39 40.33 30.96
N ALA A 14 -9.56 39.02 31.07
CA ALA A 14 -8.45 38.08 31.16
C ALA A 14 -7.63 38.04 29.86
N ILE A 15 -8.29 38.02 28.70
CA ILE A 15 -7.65 38.06 27.39
C ILE A 15 -6.85 39.35 27.22
N ARG A 16 -7.45 40.51 27.53
CA ARG A 16 -6.80 41.82 27.41
C ARG A 16 -5.57 41.94 28.30
N ARG A 17 -5.66 41.46 29.53
CA ARG A 17 -4.53 41.42 30.46
C ARG A 17 -3.40 40.52 29.94
N ALA A 18 -3.73 39.35 29.41
CA ALA A 18 -2.72 38.45 28.82
C ALA A 18 -2.05 39.06 27.57
N MET A 19 -2.76 39.87 26.78
CA MET A 19 -2.19 40.65 25.68
C MET A 19 -1.25 41.76 26.19
N GLU A 20 -1.65 42.51 27.22
CA GLU A 20 -0.82 43.57 27.83
C GLU A 20 0.44 43.02 28.50
N GLU A 21 0.36 41.84 29.09
CA GLU A 21 1.49 41.13 29.73
C GLU A 21 2.40 40.41 28.71
N GLY A 22 2.11 40.50 27.41
CA GLY A 22 2.93 39.86 26.36
C GLY A 22 2.89 38.33 26.40
N GLN A 23 1.89 37.73 27.05
CA GLN A 23 1.77 36.27 27.16
C GLN A 23 1.56 35.58 25.79
N PHE A 24 1.27 36.36 24.74
CA PHE A 24 1.12 35.89 23.37
C PHE A 24 2.36 36.12 22.50
N ASP A 25 3.40 36.81 23.01
CA ASP A 25 4.56 37.25 22.22
C ASP A 25 5.55 36.11 21.91
N ASP A 26 5.59 35.06 22.73
CA ASP A 26 6.46 33.87 22.56
C ASP A 26 5.64 32.57 22.53
N LEU A 27 4.52 32.56 21.82
CA LEU A 27 3.76 31.32 21.65
C LEU A 27 4.57 30.30 20.83
N PRO A 28 4.61 29.03 21.26
CA PRO A 28 5.22 27.98 20.47
C PRO A 28 4.50 27.85 19.13
N GLY A 29 5.18 28.27 18.04
CA GLY A 29 4.62 28.26 16.68
C GLY A 29 4.25 29.63 16.11
N ALA A 30 4.40 30.73 16.87
CA ALA A 30 4.18 32.08 16.36
C ALA A 30 5.05 32.35 15.11
N GLY A 31 4.42 32.80 14.02
CA GLY A 31 5.08 33.13 12.75
C GLY A 31 5.57 31.94 11.92
N LYS A 32 5.42 30.69 12.40
CA LYS A 32 5.72 29.50 11.60
C LYS A 32 4.52 29.17 10.70
N PRO A 33 4.75 28.71 9.45
CA PRO A 33 3.67 28.21 8.61
C PRO A 33 2.87 27.14 9.36
N LEU A 34 1.54 27.24 9.30
CA LEU A 34 0.65 26.24 9.88
C LEU A 34 0.94 24.87 9.22
N ASP A 35 1.29 23.85 10.01
CA ASP A 35 1.54 22.50 9.49
C ASP A 35 0.20 21.83 9.13
N LEU A 36 -0.22 22.02 7.88
CA LEU A 36 -1.42 21.41 7.30
C LEU A 36 -1.18 19.94 6.88
N GLY A 37 0.00 19.38 7.14
CA GLY A 37 0.39 18.04 6.69
C GLY A 37 -0.07 16.90 7.59
N GLU A 38 -0.50 17.18 8.82
CA GLU A 38 -0.98 16.16 9.75
C GLU A 38 -2.51 16.16 9.78
N ASN A 39 -3.10 15.37 8.89
CA ASN A 39 -4.49 14.98 9.00
C ASN A 39 -4.58 13.74 9.91
N PRO A 40 -5.13 13.84 11.13
CA PRO A 40 -5.24 12.70 12.06
C PRO A 40 -6.13 11.56 11.55
N PHE A 41 -6.88 11.79 10.47
CA PHE A 41 -7.78 10.84 9.84
C PHE A 41 -7.25 10.28 8.51
N GLU A 42 -6.05 10.68 8.08
CA GLU A 42 -5.43 10.11 6.87
C GLU A 42 -4.87 8.70 7.16
N ASP A 43 -4.98 7.78 6.19
CA ASP A 43 -4.35 6.47 6.28
C ASP A 43 -2.84 6.67 6.51
N PRO A 44 -2.23 6.07 7.55
CA PRO A 44 -0.81 6.24 7.86
C PRO A 44 0.13 5.96 6.67
N ALA A 45 -0.23 5.04 5.75
CA ALA A 45 0.54 4.82 4.52
C ALA A 45 0.38 5.96 3.51
N ALA A 46 -0.83 6.49 3.36
CA ALA A 46 -1.09 7.62 2.46
C ALA A 46 -0.37 8.87 2.98
N TRP A 47 -0.49 9.15 4.27
CA TRP A 47 0.22 10.23 4.97
C TRP A 47 1.74 10.10 4.80
N ALA A 48 2.30 8.91 5.05
CA ALA A 48 3.73 8.71 4.95
C ALA A 48 4.24 8.71 3.50
N ALA A 49 3.48 8.17 2.55
CA ALA A 49 3.80 8.28 1.13
C ALA A 49 3.77 9.75 0.69
N ASN A 50 2.76 10.53 1.11
CA ASN A 50 2.69 11.96 0.85
C ASN A 50 3.86 12.72 1.47
N ARG A 51 4.21 12.42 2.73
CA ARG A 51 5.32 13.07 3.43
C ARG A 51 6.68 12.70 2.83
N LEU A 52 6.89 11.44 2.45
CA LEU A 52 8.11 11.01 1.76
C LEU A 52 8.23 11.60 0.35
N LEU A 53 7.13 11.69 -0.41
CA LEU A 53 7.08 12.30 -1.74
C LEU A 53 7.25 13.82 -1.68
N ARG A 54 6.68 14.50 -0.67
CA ARG A 54 6.87 15.94 -0.46
C ARG A 54 8.31 16.29 -0.09
N ASN A 55 9.01 15.36 0.58
CA ASN A 55 10.37 15.56 1.05
C ASN A 55 11.45 15.07 0.07
N ASN A 56 11.09 14.34 -0.99
CA ASN A 56 12.03 13.85 -2.01
C ASN A 56 11.50 14.18 -3.42
N ASP A 57 12.28 14.92 -4.23
CA ASP A 57 11.96 15.24 -5.64
C ASP A 57 11.89 14.00 -6.57
N LEU A 58 12.11 12.79 -6.04
CA LEU A 58 12.05 11.53 -6.76
C LEU A 58 11.19 10.54 -5.98
N ALA A 59 10.24 9.90 -6.67
CA ALA A 59 9.43 8.81 -6.12
C ALA A 59 10.37 7.78 -5.46
N PRO A 60 10.22 7.50 -4.14
CA PRO A 60 11.12 6.61 -3.43
C PRO A 60 11.33 5.27 -4.15
N ALA A 61 12.57 4.78 -4.20
CA ALA A 61 12.95 3.58 -4.95
C ALA A 61 12.08 2.34 -4.64
N TRP A 62 11.56 2.23 -3.41
CA TRP A 62 10.66 1.14 -2.99
C TRP A 62 9.31 1.14 -3.73
N ILE A 63 8.81 2.30 -4.18
CA ILE A 63 7.57 2.38 -4.97
C ILE A 63 7.77 1.69 -6.33
N GLN A 64 8.92 1.93 -6.97
CA GLN A 64 9.24 1.30 -8.24
C GLN A 64 9.45 -0.21 -8.08
N GLU A 65 10.11 -0.64 -7.01
CA GLU A 65 10.27 -2.05 -6.66
C GLU A 65 8.90 -2.74 -6.48
N ARG A 66 7.98 -2.11 -5.74
CA ARG A 66 6.61 -2.61 -5.58
C ARG A 66 5.88 -2.73 -6.92
N ARG A 67 5.94 -1.70 -7.77
CA ARG A 67 5.31 -1.72 -9.11
C ARG A 67 5.88 -2.85 -9.97
N GLY A 68 7.18 -3.07 -9.94
CA GLY A 68 7.83 -4.17 -10.64
C GLY A 68 7.35 -5.53 -10.15
N ILE A 69 7.27 -5.74 -8.83
CA ILE A 69 6.73 -6.99 -8.24
C ILE A 69 5.28 -7.22 -8.69
N GLU A 70 4.41 -6.21 -8.65
CA GLU A 70 3.02 -6.37 -9.11
C GLU A 70 2.93 -6.70 -10.60
N ALA A 71 3.74 -6.04 -11.45
CA ALA A 71 3.76 -6.31 -12.88
C ALA A 71 4.22 -7.75 -13.18
N ASP A 72 5.26 -8.23 -12.49
CA ASP A 72 5.78 -9.59 -12.67
C ASP A 72 4.79 -10.66 -12.20
N ILE A 73 4.04 -10.39 -11.11
CA ILE A 73 2.95 -11.24 -10.65
C ILE A 73 1.88 -11.38 -11.73
N GLU A 74 1.47 -10.27 -12.32
CA GLU A 74 0.42 -10.29 -13.34
C GLU A 74 0.90 -10.98 -14.62
N ALA A 75 2.15 -10.74 -15.04
CA ALA A 75 2.75 -11.44 -16.16
C ALA A 75 2.84 -12.95 -15.94
N ALA A 76 3.19 -13.39 -14.73
CA ALA A 76 3.23 -14.80 -14.36
C ALA A 76 1.84 -15.45 -14.43
N ARG A 77 0.82 -14.76 -13.92
CA ARG A 77 -0.58 -15.20 -13.97
C ARG A 77 -1.09 -15.31 -15.40
N GLU A 78 -0.85 -14.31 -16.25
CA GLU A 78 -1.28 -14.32 -17.64
C GLU A 78 -0.58 -15.44 -18.44
N ARG A 79 0.70 -15.71 -18.17
CA ARG A 79 1.42 -16.85 -18.76
C ARG A 79 0.75 -18.17 -18.39
N LEU A 80 0.42 -18.37 -17.11
CA LEU A 80 -0.27 -19.58 -16.66
C LEU A 80 -1.69 -19.68 -17.26
N ALA A 81 -2.43 -18.58 -17.32
CA ALA A 81 -3.78 -18.51 -17.88
C ALA A 81 -3.82 -18.83 -19.38
N ARG A 82 -2.82 -18.39 -20.15
CA ARG A 82 -2.67 -18.79 -21.56
C ARG A 82 -2.44 -20.28 -21.70
N SER A 83 -1.55 -20.86 -20.90
CA SER A 83 -1.31 -22.31 -20.90
C SER A 83 -2.55 -23.11 -20.51
N TRP A 84 -3.32 -22.63 -19.54
CA TRP A 84 -4.58 -23.25 -19.12
C TRP A 84 -5.64 -23.21 -20.22
N ARG A 85 -5.85 -22.06 -20.85
CA ARG A 85 -6.80 -21.91 -21.98
C ARG A 85 -6.44 -22.84 -23.14
N TRP A 86 -5.15 -22.95 -23.47
CA TRP A 86 -4.68 -23.88 -24.49
C TRP A 86 -4.95 -25.35 -24.11
N TYR A 87 -4.65 -25.72 -22.86
CA TYR A 87 -4.92 -27.07 -22.34
C TYR A 87 -6.41 -27.43 -22.39
N TYR A 88 -7.27 -26.52 -21.93
CA TYR A 88 -8.71 -26.73 -21.90
C TYR A 88 -9.30 -26.82 -23.31
N ALA A 89 -8.86 -25.96 -24.24
CA ALA A 89 -9.33 -25.98 -25.63
C ALA A 89 -9.00 -27.31 -26.35
N LEU A 90 -7.87 -27.95 -26.01
CA LEU A 90 -7.45 -29.22 -26.63
C LEU A 90 -8.11 -30.46 -26.01
N THR A 91 -8.37 -30.43 -24.71
CA THR A 91 -8.76 -31.63 -23.95
C THR A 91 -10.20 -31.60 -23.44
N GLY A 92 -10.87 -30.44 -23.49
CA GLY A 92 -12.14 -30.22 -22.81
C GLY A 92 -12.05 -30.41 -21.29
N GLY A 93 -10.84 -30.35 -20.72
CA GLY A 93 -10.56 -30.68 -19.32
C GLY A 93 -10.50 -32.17 -19.01
N GLN A 94 -10.61 -33.06 -20.01
CA GLN A 94 -10.56 -34.52 -19.83
C GLN A 94 -9.15 -35.12 -19.96
N GLY A 95 -8.13 -34.27 -20.11
CA GLY A 95 -6.72 -34.67 -20.16
C GLY A 95 -6.28 -35.24 -21.50
N GLY A 96 -4.96 -35.41 -21.64
CA GLY A 96 -4.31 -35.99 -22.82
C GLY A 96 -2.79 -35.94 -22.69
N THR A 97 -2.09 -37.03 -22.98
CA THR A 97 -0.69 -37.24 -22.53
C THR A 97 0.27 -36.08 -22.78
N TRP A 98 0.20 -35.46 -23.97
CA TRP A 98 1.07 -34.33 -24.36
C TRP A 98 0.57 -32.98 -23.83
N ALA A 99 -0.74 -32.80 -23.75
CA ALA A 99 -1.36 -31.61 -23.15
C ALA A 99 -1.13 -31.58 -21.63
N ASP A 100 -1.21 -32.73 -20.96
CA ASP A 100 -0.94 -32.91 -19.53
C ASP A 100 0.52 -32.61 -19.21
N ASP A 101 1.47 -33.09 -20.03
CA ASP A 101 2.89 -32.78 -19.85
C ASP A 101 3.17 -31.28 -20.03
N HIS A 102 2.58 -30.66 -21.06
CA HIS A 102 2.71 -29.22 -21.25
C HIS A 102 2.12 -28.42 -20.07
N TRP A 103 0.94 -28.81 -19.58
CA TRP A 103 0.30 -28.19 -18.42
C TRP A 103 1.17 -28.34 -17.16
N LYS A 104 1.69 -29.55 -16.89
CA LYS A 104 2.59 -29.81 -15.77
C LYS A 104 3.83 -28.92 -15.82
N ARG A 105 4.47 -28.77 -16.99
CA ARG A 105 5.62 -27.87 -17.16
C ARG A 105 5.25 -26.41 -16.88
N ALA A 106 4.07 -25.96 -17.33
CA ALA A 106 3.59 -24.61 -17.04
C ALA A 106 3.34 -24.39 -15.54
N GLU A 107 2.74 -25.37 -14.84
CA GLU A 107 2.57 -25.34 -13.39
C GLU A 107 3.91 -25.29 -12.66
N THR A 108 4.89 -26.13 -13.03
CA THR A 108 6.24 -26.11 -12.44
C THR A 108 6.92 -24.76 -12.64
N ALA A 109 6.93 -24.24 -13.87
CA ALA A 109 7.54 -22.94 -14.16
C ALA A 109 6.86 -21.79 -13.39
N PHE A 110 5.53 -21.85 -13.21
CA PHE A 110 4.80 -20.89 -12.41
C PHE A 110 5.17 -20.99 -10.92
N ARG A 111 5.28 -22.20 -10.37
CA ARG A 111 5.72 -22.44 -8.98
C ARG A 111 7.09 -21.86 -8.71
N ASP A 112 8.05 -22.08 -9.61
CA ASP A 112 9.39 -21.51 -9.48
C ASP A 112 9.38 -19.98 -9.52
N THR A 113 8.55 -19.41 -10.40
CA THR A 113 8.37 -17.95 -10.50
C THR A 113 7.76 -17.38 -9.23
N VAL A 114 6.73 -18.03 -8.67
CA VAL A 114 6.11 -17.61 -7.40
C VAL A 114 7.09 -17.72 -6.23
N ALA A 115 7.93 -18.74 -6.19
CA ALA A 115 8.98 -18.87 -5.18
C ALA A 115 9.98 -17.70 -5.25
N ASP A 116 10.37 -17.27 -6.45
CA ASP A 116 11.22 -16.09 -6.65
C ASP A 116 10.53 -14.78 -6.24
N LEU A 117 9.30 -14.58 -6.70
CA LEU A 117 8.49 -13.42 -6.32
C LEU A 117 8.30 -13.33 -4.81
N ASN A 118 8.10 -14.46 -4.12
CA ASN A 118 8.00 -14.49 -2.67
C ASN A 118 9.29 -14.12 -1.95
N ARG A 119 10.47 -14.43 -2.52
CA ARG A 119 11.74 -13.91 -1.99
C ARG A 119 11.81 -12.39 -2.13
N ARG A 120 11.51 -11.87 -3.33
CA ARG A 120 11.49 -10.42 -3.59
C ARG A 120 10.49 -9.67 -2.73
N ILE A 121 9.31 -10.24 -2.48
CA ILE A 121 8.31 -9.68 -1.56
C ILE A 121 8.87 -9.59 -0.14
N ARG A 122 9.57 -10.62 0.34
CA ARG A 122 10.21 -10.56 1.67
C ARG A 122 11.26 -9.45 1.73
N ASP A 123 12.13 -9.36 0.73
CA ASP A 123 13.18 -8.34 0.68
C ASP A 123 12.59 -6.93 0.63
N TYR A 124 11.53 -6.74 -0.16
CA TYR A 124 10.76 -5.49 -0.20
C TYR A 124 10.12 -5.18 1.15
N ASN A 125 9.49 -6.16 1.82
CA ASN A 125 8.83 -5.96 3.11
C ASN A 125 9.80 -5.55 4.22
N LEU A 126 11.07 -5.97 4.14
CA LEU A 126 12.12 -5.55 5.06
C LEU A 126 12.53 -4.09 4.86
N LYS A 127 12.42 -3.56 3.63
CA LYS A 127 12.71 -2.16 3.29
C LYS A 127 11.50 -1.24 3.51
N ALA A 128 10.30 -1.80 3.52
CA ALA A 128 9.06 -1.04 3.66
C ALA A 128 9.01 -0.36 5.04
N PRO A 129 8.82 0.97 5.11
CA PRO A 129 8.87 1.70 6.38
C PRO A 129 7.68 1.43 7.31
N PHE A 130 6.58 0.87 6.78
CA PHE A 130 5.36 0.58 7.53
C PHE A 130 4.75 -0.76 7.11
N SER A 131 4.10 -1.44 8.06
CA SER A 131 3.47 -2.75 7.86
C SER A 131 2.32 -2.73 6.85
N ASN A 132 1.59 -1.63 6.73
CA ASN A 132 0.51 -1.45 5.75
C ASN A 132 1.01 -1.26 4.30
N LEU A 133 2.31 -0.95 4.10
CA LEU A 133 2.95 -0.92 2.77
C LEU A 133 3.56 -2.27 2.38
N GLN A 134 3.64 -3.22 3.31
CA GLN A 134 4.11 -4.57 3.03
C GLN A 134 3.11 -5.33 2.17
N ARG A 135 3.62 -6.36 1.51
CA ARG A 135 2.84 -7.26 0.66
C ARG A 135 2.82 -8.66 1.23
N ALA A 136 1.66 -9.29 1.25
CA ALA A 136 1.55 -10.69 1.63
C ALA A 136 2.25 -11.59 0.60
N PRO A 137 2.93 -12.67 1.03
CA PRO A 137 3.44 -13.66 0.10
C PRO A 137 2.29 -14.33 -0.67
N LEU A 138 2.59 -14.71 -1.90
CA LEU A 138 1.67 -15.43 -2.77
C LEU A 138 1.57 -16.89 -2.34
N ASP A 139 0.33 -17.37 -2.28
CA ASP A 139 0.00 -18.78 -2.10
C ASP A 139 -0.18 -19.40 -3.49
N VAL A 140 0.78 -20.23 -3.89
CA VAL A 140 0.86 -20.76 -5.26
C VAL A 140 -0.35 -21.61 -5.64
N GLU A 141 -0.91 -22.38 -4.71
CA GLU A 141 -2.07 -23.22 -5.00
C GLU A 141 -3.32 -22.36 -5.21
N LYS A 142 -3.52 -21.35 -4.37
CA LYS A 142 -4.63 -20.40 -4.54
C LYS A 142 -4.55 -19.66 -5.87
N GLU A 143 -3.35 -19.28 -6.30
CA GLU A 143 -3.15 -18.62 -7.59
C GLU A 143 -3.43 -19.53 -8.78
N ILE A 144 -2.98 -20.80 -8.73
CA ILE A 144 -3.30 -21.79 -9.78
C ILE A 144 -4.81 -22.01 -9.86
N GLU A 145 -5.48 -22.20 -8.72
CA GLU A 145 -6.93 -22.39 -8.65
C GLU A 145 -7.70 -21.17 -9.16
N ARG A 146 -7.23 -19.96 -8.84
CA ARG A 146 -7.79 -18.71 -9.37
C ARG A 146 -7.74 -18.69 -10.90
N VAL A 147 -6.60 -19.07 -11.49
CA VAL A 147 -6.44 -19.09 -12.95
C VAL A 147 -7.37 -20.12 -13.60
N LYS A 148 -7.52 -21.30 -13.00
CA LYS A 148 -8.43 -22.34 -13.51
C LYS A 148 -9.89 -21.88 -13.51
N ARG A 149 -10.34 -21.26 -12.41
CA ARG A 149 -11.73 -20.77 -12.25
C ARG A 149 -12.05 -19.54 -13.10
N GLY A 150 -11.09 -18.63 -13.29
CA GLY A 150 -11.29 -17.41 -14.08
C GLY A 150 -11.34 -17.61 -15.58
N ASN A 151 -11.12 -18.84 -16.07
CA ASN A 151 -11.07 -19.20 -17.49
C ASN A 151 -11.99 -20.40 -17.83
N GLN A 152 -12.96 -20.71 -16.97
CA GLN A 152 -14.12 -21.56 -17.26
C GLN A 152 -15.28 -20.69 -17.76
#